data_AF-V9E352-F1
#
_entry.id   AF-V9E352-F1
#
_cell.length_a   1.000
_cell.length_b   1.000
_cell.length_c   1.000
_cell.angle_alpha   90.00
_cell.angle_beta   90.00
_cell.angle_gamma   90.00
#
_symmetry.space_group_name_H-M   'P 1'
#
loop_
_entity.id
_entity.type
_entity.pdbx_description
1 polymer ?
#
loop_
_entity_poly.entity_id
_entity_poly.type
_entity_poly.pdbx_seq_one_letter_code
_entity_poly.pdbx_strand_id
1 'polypeptide(L)'
;MHCLRFGGYAVEFPPSEETFATENKFPFHYTEDESDEESDGEAFDPLWEVPDQLVMPKTKKLHAIIEATANKVQGHPQLESMLKIKLGDNKKFRF
;
A
#
# COMPACT_ATOMS: atom_id res chain seq x y z
N MET A 1 45.91 6.49 -6.42
CA MET A 1 45.82 5.39 -5.42
C MET A 1 45.20 5.97 -4.15
N HIS A 2 43.88 5.85 -3.98
CA HIS A 2 43.21 6.34 -2.77
C HIS A 2 43.00 5.17 -1.81
N CYS A 3 43.80 5.12 -0.75
CA CYS A 3 43.67 4.15 0.32
C CYS A 3 42.65 4.68 1.34
N LEU A 4 41.41 4.18 1.30
CA LEU A 4 40.46 4.37 2.40
C LEU A 4 40.85 3.41 3.54
N ARG A 5 41.40 3.93 4.63
CA ARG A 5 41.61 3.16 5.86
C ARG A 5 40.35 3.27 6.71
N PHE A 6 39.60 2.17 6.83
CA PHE A 6 38.48 2.07 7.77
C PHE A 6 39.05 1.77 9.16
N GLY A 7 39.20 2.83 9.96
CA GLY A 7 39.54 2.71 11.38
C GLY A 7 38.27 2.64 12.23
N GLY A 8 38.16 1.60 13.07
CA GLY A 8 37.70 1.80 14.44
C GLY A 8 36.38 1.21 14.90
N TYR A 9 35.70 0.32 14.16
CA TYR A 9 34.51 -0.38 14.67
C TYR A 9 34.72 -1.89 14.68
N ALA A 10 35.24 -2.40 15.79
CA ALA A 10 35.03 -3.80 16.18
C ALA A 10 33.79 -3.82 17.11
N VAL A 11 32.61 -4.06 16.54
CA VAL A 11 31.44 -4.40 17.35
C VAL A 11 31.39 -5.92 17.41
N GLU A 12 31.99 -6.48 18.44
CA GLU A 12 31.78 -7.89 18.79
C GLU A 12 30.41 -8.01 19.46
N PHE A 13 29.46 -8.62 18.76
CA PHE A 13 28.18 -9.01 19.37
C PHE A 13 28.41 -10.28 20.19
N PRO A 14 28.02 -10.32 21.48
CA PRO A 14 28.04 -11.57 22.22
C PRO A 14 27.06 -12.57 21.58
N PRO A 15 27.37 -13.88 21.56
CA PRO A 15 26.44 -14.88 21.09
C PRO A 15 25.21 -14.87 22.01
N SER A 16 24.04 -14.53 21.46
CA SER A 16 22.79 -14.59 22.19
C SER A 16 22.36 -16.05 22.34
N GLU A 17 22.73 -16.70 23.43
CA GLU A 17 22.02 -17.88 23.92
C GLU A 17 20.74 -17.41 24.64
N GLU A 18 19.68 -17.16 23.86
CA GLU A 18 18.36 -16.90 24.42
C GLU A 18 17.35 -17.88 23.81
N THR A 19 16.94 -18.82 24.66
CA THR A 19 15.98 -19.88 24.39
C THR A 19 14.69 -19.31 23.79
N PHE A 20 14.30 -19.83 22.62
CA PHE A 20 13.03 -19.57 21.94
C PHE A 20 11.83 -19.93 22.82
N ALA A 21 11.40 -19.00 23.65
CA ALA A 21 10.14 -19.07 24.39
C ALA A 21 9.59 -17.66 24.59
N THR A 22 9.10 -17.07 23.51
CA THR A 22 8.19 -15.94 23.61
C THR A 22 6.92 -16.30 22.85
N GLU A 23 6.06 -17.01 23.58
CA GLU A 23 4.62 -17.03 23.40
C GLU A 23 4.14 -15.69 22.85
N ASN A 24 3.48 -15.70 21.70
CA ASN A 24 3.09 -14.49 20.96
C ASN A 24 2.15 -13.64 21.82
N LYS A 25 2.68 -12.59 22.44
CA LYS A 25 1.98 -11.68 23.36
C LYS A 25 1.03 -10.69 22.65
N PHE A 26 0.81 -10.86 21.35
CA PHE A 26 -0.11 -10.02 20.59
C PHE A 26 -1.04 -10.88 19.73
N PRO A 27 -2.16 -11.36 20.30
CA PRO A 27 -3.23 -12.00 19.53
C PRO A 27 -4.06 -10.89 18.85
N PHE A 28 -3.46 -10.16 17.90
CA PHE A 28 -4.26 -9.34 17.01
C PHE A 28 -4.94 -10.27 16.00
N HIS A 29 -6.19 -10.64 16.29
CA HIS A 29 -7.08 -11.15 15.28
C HIS A 29 -7.46 -9.98 14.37
N TYR A 30 -6.90 -10.00 13.16
CA TYR A 30 -7.48 -9.25 12.06
C TYR A 30 -8.84 -9.87 11.80
N THR A 31 -9.91 -9.18 12.14
CA THR A 31 -11.20 -9.48 11.51
C THR A 31 -10.96 -9.33 10.02
N GLU A 32 -11.09 -10.42 9.27
CA GLU A 32 -11.26 -10.33 7.83
C GLU A 32 -12.48 -9.44 7.64
N ASP A 33 -12.22 -8.17 7.30
CA ASP A 33 -13.27 -7.20 7.04
C ASP A 33 -13.88 -7.61 5.71
N GLU A 34 -14.75 -8.62 5.78
CA GLU A 34 -15.64 -9.05 4.70
C GLU A 34 -16.75 -8.02 4.46
N SER A 35 -16.57 -6.74 4.85
CA SER A 35 -17.38 -5.64 4.32
C SER A 35 -17.00 -5.36 2.86
N ASP A 36 -17.01 -6.40 2.03
CA ASP A 36 -17.30 -6.29 0.61
C ASP A 36 -18.81 -6.34 0.42
N GLU A 37 -19.53 -5.47 1.15
CA GLU A 37 -20.88 -5.10 0.70
C GLU A 37 -20.71 -4.37 -0.63
N GLU A 38 -20.75 -5.15 -1.72
CA GLU A 38 -21.04 -4.73 -3.09
C GLU A 38 -22.45 -4.14 -3.15
N SER A 39 -22.67 -3.05 -2.41
CA SER A 39 -23.74 -2.12 -2.75
C SER A 39 -23.33 -1.44 -4.06
N ASP A 40 -23.80 -2.04 -5.15
CA ASP A 40 -23.81 -1.55 -6.52
C ASP A 40 -24.87 -0.44 -6.67
N GLY A 41 -24.73 0.62 -5.86
CA GLY A 41 -25.85 1.52 -5.61
C GLY A 41 -25.93 2.75 -6.49
N GLU A 42 -24.78 3.28 -6.95
CA GLU A 42 -24.80 4.68 -7.40
C GLU A 42 -23.72 4.94 -8.47
N ALA A 43 -24.20 5.31 -9.66
CA ALA A 43 -23.38 5.78 -10.76
C ALA A 43 -22.62 7.05 -10.32
N PHE A 44 -21.35 7.15 -10.69
CA PHE A 44 -20.58 8.35 -10.42
C PHE A 44 -20.98 9.46 -11.39
N ASP A 45 -21.46 10.57 -10.84
CA ASP A 45 -21.77 11.79 -11.59
C ASP A 45 -20.69 12.84 -11.28
N PRO A 46 -19.78 13.13 -12.22
CA PRO A 46 -18.70 14.09 -11.99
C PRO A 46 -19.23 15.52 -11.91
N LEU A 47 -18.72 16.27 -10.93
CA LEU A 47 -19.02 17.70 -10.80
C LEU A 47 -18.39 18.56 -11.92
N TRP A 48 -17.34 18.04 -12.56
CA TRP A 48 -16.55 18.74 -13.57
C TRP A 48 -16.67 18.05 -14.93
N GLU A 49 -16.59 18.81 -16.02
CA GLU A 49 -16.56 18.25 -17.36
C GLU A 49 -15.29 17.40 -17.55
N VAL A 50 -15.46 16.09 -17.68
CA VAL A 50 -14.37 15.16 -18.00
C VAL A 50 -14.36 14.93 -19.51
N PRO A 51 -13.22 15.13 -20.20
CA PRO A 51 -13.12 14.87 -21.63
C PRO A 51 -13.54 13.45 -22.02
N ASP A 52 -14.28 13.31 -23.12
CA ASP A 52 -14.82 12.03 -23.62
C ASP A 52 -13.76 10.95 -23.93
N GLN A 53 -12.49 11.34 -24.02
CA GLN A 53 -11.36 10.42 -24.22
C GLN A 53 -11.02 9.64 -22.96
N LEU A 54 -11.48 10.07 -21.79
CA LEU A 54 -11.23 9.43 -20.50
C LEU A 54 -12.37 8.48 -20.15
N VAL A 55 -12.01 7.29 -19.67
CA VAL A 55 -12.98 6.31 -19.21
C VAL A 55 -13.46 6.70 -17.82
N MET A 56 -14.76 6.97 -17.69
CA MET A 56 -15.37 7.31 -16.40
C MET A 56 -15.50 6.07 -15.51
N PRO A 57 -15.22 6.19 -14.20
CA PRO A 57 -15.47 5.11 -13.26
C PRO A 57 -16.96 4.80 -13.19
N LYS A 58 -17.30 3.50 -13.19
CA LYS A 58 -18.69 3.03 -13.21
C LYS A 58 -19.43 3.32 -11.90
N THR A 59 -18.71 3.32 -10.78
CA THR A 59 -19.28 3.44 -9.43
C THR A 59 -18.62 4.55 -8.63
N LYS A 60 -19.38 5.19 -7.73
CA LYS A 60 -18.83 6.20 -6.79
C LYS A 60 -17.70 5.63 -5.93
N LYS A 61 -17.76 4.35 -5.55
CA LYS A 61 -16.70 3.68 -4.78
C LYS A 61 -15.39 3.60 -5.55
N LEU A 62 -15.42 3.20 -6.82
CA LEU A 62 -14.22 3.14 -7.64
C LEU A 62 -13.61 4.54 -7.81
N HIS A 63 -14.44 5.56 -8.01
CA HIS A 63 -13.97 6.95 -8.04
C HIS A 63 -13.26 7.34 -6.74
N ALA A 64 -13.85 7.06 -5.57
CA ALA A 64 -13.24 7.38 -4.28
C ALA A 64 -11.89 6.66 -4.06
N ILE A 65 -11.75 5.41 -4.54
CA ILE A 65 -10.48 4.67 -4.48
C ILE A 65 -9.43 5.33 -5.39
N ILE A 66 -9.81 5.72 -6.61
CA ILE A 66 -8.92 6.41 -7.55
C ILE A 66 -8.48 7.76 -6.95
N GLU A 67 -9.41 8.54 -6.40
CA GLU A 67 -9.14 9.84 -5.77
C GLU A 67 -8.21 9.70 -4.56
N ALA A 68 -8.52 8.79 -3.63
CA ALA A 68 -7.68 8.54 -2.46
C ALA A 68 -6.28 8.07 -2.86
N THR A 69 -6.19 7.23 -3.90
CA THR A 69 -4.90 6.75 -4.41
C THR A 69 -4.11 7.90 -5.02
N ALA A 70 -4.73 8.73 -5.87
CA ALA A 70 -4.11 9.89 -6.50
C ALA A 70 -3.55 10.86 -5.47
N ASN A 71 -4.33 11.19 -4.44
CA ASN A 71 -3.89 12.03 -3.33
C ASN A 71 -2.73 11.41 -2.54
N LYS A 72 -2.72 10.08 -2.37
CA LYS A 72 -1.66 9.37 -1.63
C LYS A 72 -0.34 9.30 -2.41
N VAL A 73 -0.40 9.13 -3.73
CA VAL A 73 0.80 9.08 -4.59
C VAL A 73 1.28 10.45 -5.01
N GLN A 74 0.49 11.51 -4.79
CA GLN A 74 0.86 12.88 -5.08
C GLN A 74 2.16 13.23 -4.33
N GLY A 75 3.24 13.49 -5.07
CA GLY A 75 4.56 13.80 -4.51
C GLY A 75 5.42 12.58 -4.17
N HIS A 76 4.92 11.36 -4.36
CA HIS A 76 5.64 10.11 -4.07
C HIS A 76 5.51 9.10 -5.23
N PRO A 77 6.19 9.31 -6.37
CA PRO A 77 6.06 8.45 -7.55
C PRO A 77 6.41 6.97 -7.29
N GLN A 78 7.31 6.70 -6.35
CA GLN A 78 7.70 5.33 -6.00
C GLN A 78 6.58 4.54 -5.31
N LEU A 79 5.64 5.22 -4.64
CA LEU A 79 4.49 4.56 -4.02
C LEU A 79 3.56 3.97 -5.06
N GLU A 80 3.42 4.59 -6.24
CA GLU A 80 2.61 4.05 -7.33
C GLU A 80 3.13 2.67 -7.79
N SER A 81 4.44 2.57 -8.05
CA SER A 81 5.07 1.29 -8.43
C SER A 81 4.88 0.22 -7.35
N MET A 82 5.01 0.60 -6.08
CA MET A 82 4.80 -0.32 -4.97
C MET A 82 3.33 -0.79 -4.88
N LEU A 83 2.37 0.12 -5.06
CA LEU A 83 0.94 -0.21 -5.06
C LEU A 83 0.58 -1.15 -6.22
N LYS A 84 1.11 -0.89 -7.41
CA LYS A 84 0.93 -1.78 -8.58
C LYS A 84 1.46 -3.19 -8.34
N ILE A 85 2.58 -3.34 -7.64
CA ILE A 85 3.15 -4.66 -7.30
C ILE A 85 2.34 -5.35 -6.20
N LYS A 86 2.06 -4.65 -5.10
CA LYS A 86 1.41 -5.24 -3.92
C LYS A 86 -0.08 -5.52 -4.11
N LEU A 87 -0.77 -4.69 -4.88
CA LEU A 87 -2.22 -4.75 -5.06
C LEU A 87 -2.62 -5.16 -6.49
N GLY A 88 -1.67 -5.61 -7.33
CA GLY A 88 -1.94 -5.96 -8.74
C GLY A 88 -2.99 -7.06 -8.93
N ASP A 89 -3.09 -7.98 -7.97
CA ASP A 89 -4.12 -9.04 -7.98
C ASP A 89 -5.50 -8.53 -7.51
N ASN A 90 -5.56 -7.37 -6.84
CA ASN A 90 -6.81 -6.80 -6.35
C ASN A 90 -7.56 -6.10 -7.47
N LYS A 91 -8.76 -6.59 -7.78
CA LYS A 91 -9.63 -6.04 -8.84
C LYS A 91 -9.94 -4.54 -8.66
N LYS A 92 -9.96 -4.04 -7.42
CA LYS A 92 -10.25 -2.63 -7.09
C LYS A 92 -9.11 -1.67 -7.49
N PHE A 93 -7.90 -2.19 -7.71
CA PHE A 93 -6.69 -1.41 -8.07
C PHE A 93 -6.21 -1.68 -9.51
N ARG A 94 -7.09 -2.20 -10.38
CA ARG A 94 -6.78 -2.48 -11.81
C ARG A 94 -7.04 -1.31 -12.76
N PHE A 95 -7.23 -0.10 -12.22
CA PHE A 95 -7.35 1.12 -13.01
C PHE A 95 -6.00 1.57 -13.59
#